data_AF-A0A4Z1A5S9-F1
#
_entry.id   AF-A0A4Z1A5S9-F1
#
_cell.length_a   1.000
_cell.length_b   1.000
_cell.length_c   1.000
_cell.angle_alpha   90.00
_cell.angle_beta   90.00
_cell.angle_gamma   90.00
#
_symmetry.space_group_name_H-M   'P 1'
#
loop_
_entity.id
_entity.type
_entity.pdbx_description
1 polymer ?
#
loop_
_entity_poly.entity_id
_entity_poly.type
_entity_poly.pdbx_seq_one_letter_code
_entity_poly.pdbx_strand_id
1 'polypeptide(L)'
;MKYYLEKRKNPNLLSIIIPCYNEESALPFLKERLDQLLKLLPVKTEIIFVNDGSTDDSIFQLVSWSETDPRVQVVSLSRNFGHQIAVTAGMDYAKGEAVVIMDADLQDPPEVILEMLSKYRDGYDVVYGQRLARSGESLFKKTTAWAFYRIMKILVHKDLPLDSGDFRLISRRCLDALNGLRENHRFLRGMNAWIGFPQAPVFYNRDPRVAGETKYPLRKMLKLAMNAAVSFSPLPLRFSLGLGIIVAIIGFAVGVYALFRAFQHFILQMPIVYNPGWATIVTLICLIGGSILISIGILGEYIARIFEESKGRPLYVVEFVKNGAIKKKK
;
A
#
# COMPACT_ATOMS: atom_id res chain seq x y z
N MET A 1 -10.41 12.19 -14.16
CA MET A 1 -11.69 11.63 -14.66
C MET A 1 -12.79 12.66 -14.44
N LYS A 2 -13.84 12.67 -15.28
CA LYS A 2 -15.06 13.43 -14.98
C LYS A 2 -16.02 12.48 -14.25
N TYR A 3 -16.43 12.85 -13.04
CA TYR A 3 -17.37 12.08 -12.25
C TYR A 3 -18.74 12.74 -12.28
N TYR A 4 -19.80 11.94 -12.30
CA TYR A 4 -21.13 12.40 -11.97
C TYR A 4 -21.28 12.38 -10.45
N LEU A 5 -21.43 13.55 -9.83
CA LEU A 5 -21.49 13.71 -8.39
C LEU A 5 -22.92 13.98 -7.94
N GLU A 6 -23.44 13.12 -7.08
CA GLU A 6 -24.71 13.33 -6.40
C GLU A 6 -24.45 13.81 -4.98
N LYS A 7 -25.05 14.93 -4.61
CA LYS A 7 -24.94 15.45 -3.25
C LYS A 7 -25.55 14.48 -2.25
N ARG A 8 -24.90 14.34 -1.11
CA ARG A 8 -25.30 13.44 -0.01
C ARG A 8 -25.61 14.26 1.24
N LYS A 9 -26.47 13.71 2.09
CA LYS A 9 -26.57 14.16 3.48
C LYS A 9 -25.35 13.68 4.27
N ASN A 10 -25.20 14.17 5.50
CA ASN A 10 -24.25 13.57 6.42
C ASN A 10 -24.55 12.07 6.63
N PRO A 11 -23.54 11.23 6.86
CA PRO A 11 -23.75 9.83 7.19
C PRO A 11 -24.50 9.74 8.52
N ASN A 12 -25.44 8.79 8.64
CA ASN A 12 -26.15 8.53 9.90
C ASN A 12 -25.20 8.10 11.02
N LEU A 13 -24.13 7.38 10.65
CA LEU A 13 -23.05 6.93 11.53
C LEU A 13 -21.72 7.08 10.79
N LEU A 14 -20.73 7.68 11.44
CA LEU A 14 -19.34 7.75 11.00
C LEU A 14 -18.49 6.76 11.81
N SER A 15 -17.73 5.88 11.17
CA SER A 15 -16.74 5.04 11.87
C SER A 15 -15.36 5.64 11.73
N ILE A 16 -14.63 5.84 12.82
CA ILE A 16 -13.22 6.25 12.80
C ILE A 16 -12.38 5.03 13.17
N ILE A 17 -11.57 4.54 12.24
CA ILE A 17 -10.68 3.39 12.42
C ILE A 17 -9.29 3.90 12.74
N ILE A 18 -8.73 3.36 13.82
CA ILE A 18 -7.40 3.73 14.30
C ILE A 18 -6.60 2.45 14.59
N PRO A 19 -5.66 2.04 13.71
CA PRO A 19 -4.75 0.94 14.01
C PRO A 19 -3.70 1.39 15.03
N CYS A 20 -3.42 0.54 16.02
CA CYS A 20 -2.47 0.79 17.10
C CYS A 20 -1.45 -0.34 17.17
N TYR A 21 -0.17 0.02 17.29
CA TYR A 21 0.90 -0.92 17.61
C TYR A 21 1.99 -0.22 18.42
N ASN A 22 2.00 -0.50 19.72
CA ASN A 22 2.88 0.13 20.71
C ASN A 22 2.78 1.66 20.73
N GLU A 23 1.59 2.16 21.08
CA GLU A 23 1.21 3.58 21.07
C GLU A 23 0.84 4.08 22.48
N GLU A 24 1.28 3.40 23.53
CA GLU A 24 0.92 3.67 24.94
C GLU A 24 1.07 5.15 25.33
N SER A 25 2.13 5.80 24.83
CA SER A 25 2.42 7.21 25.09
C SER A 25 1.56 8.20 24.31
N ALA A 26 1.00 7.81 23.16
CA ALA A 26 0.20 8.68 22.30
C ALA A 26 -1.30 8.62 22.62
N LEU A 27 -1.78 7.49 23.16
CA LEU A 27 -3.20 7.24 23.43
C LEU A 27 -3.87 8.28 24.35
N PRO A 28 -3.26 8.78 25.45
CA PRO A 28 -3.89 9.78 26.29
C PRO A 28 -4.18 11.09 25.55
N PHE A 29 -3.22 11.56 24.75
CA PHE A 29 -3.38 12.77 23.93
C PHE A 29 -4.41 12.56 22.82
N LEU A 30 -4.41 11.37 22.21
CA LEU A 30 -5.37 11.00 21.18
C LEU A 30 -6.80 11.01 21.75
N LYS A 31 -6.98 10.48 22.97
CA LYS A 31 -8.26 10.51 23.68
C LYS A 31 -8.78 11.92 23.86
N GLU A 32 -7.97 12.81 24.40
CA GLU A 32 -8.37 14.20 24.60
C GLU A 32 -8.79 14.87 23.29
N ARG A 33 -8.00 14.70 22.22
CA ARG A 33 -8.26 15.36 20.93
C ARG A 33 -9.49 14.76 20.22
N LEU A 34 -9.69 13.44 20.31
CA LEU A 34 -10.92 12.81 19.79
C LEU A 34 -12.15 13.25 20.58
N ASP A 35 -12.08 13.38 21.91
CA ASP A 35 -13.20 13.87 22.71
C ASP A 35 -13.59 15.30 22.34
N GLN A 36 -12.62 16.16 22.02
CA GLN A 36 -12.88 17.50 21.49
C GLN A 36 -13.54 17.44 20.11
N LEU A 37 -13.00 16.63 19.18
CA LEU A 37 -13.57 16.45 17.85
C LEU A 37 -15.02 15.94 17.90
N LEU A 38 -15.31 14.95 18.75
CA LEU A 38 -16.63 14.33 18.85
C LEU A 38 -17.72 15.34 19.28
N LYS A 39 -17.36 16.39 20.04
CA LYS A 39 -18.29 17.48 20.39
C LYS A 39 -18.63 18.37 19.19
N LEU A 40 -17.74 18.46 18.22
CA LEU A 40 -17.88 19.30 17.02
C LEU A 40 -18.53 18.55 15.86
N LEU A 41 -18.45 17.22 15.84
CA LEU A 41 -18.98 16.39 14.75
C LEU A 41 -20.52 16.40 14.74
N PRO A 42 -21.16 16.76 13.61
CA PRO A 42 -22.62 16.83 13.50
C PRO A 42 -23.28 15.45 13.25
N VAL A 43 -22.59 14.35 13.59
CA VAL A 43 -22.98 12.97 13.25
C VAL A 43 -22.71 12.01 14.40
N LYS A 44 -23.52 10.96 14.51
CA LYS A 44 -23.20 9.86 15.42
C LYS A 44 -21.89 9.23 14.97
N THR A 45 -21.02 8.93 15.91
CA THR A 45 -19.68 8.45 15.63
C THR A 45 -19.38 7.23 16.49
N GLU A 46 -18.77 6.22 15.89
CA GLU A 46 -18.10 5.11 16.57
C GLU A 46 -16.60 5.18 16.30
N ILE A 47 -15.79 4.79 17.27
CA ILE A 47 -14.34 4.70 17.15
C ILE A 47 -13.94 3.25 17.26
N ILE A 48 -13.15 2.76 16.30
CA ILE A 48 -12.70 1.38 16.23
C ILE A 48 -11.18 1.39 16.33
N PHE A 49 -10.69 1.07 17.52
CA PHE A 49 -9.29 0.80 17.72
C PHE A 49 -8.97 -0.63 17.30
N VAL A 50 -7.95 -0.79 16.47
CA VAL A 50 -7.44 -2.11 16.08
C VAL A 50 -6.06 -2.30 16.69
N ASN A 51 -5.97 -3.10 17.75
CA ASN A 51 -4.69 -3.46 18.34
C ASN A 51 -4.01 -4.52 17.47
N ASP A 52 -2.91 -4.16 16.81
CA ASP A 52 -2.11 -5.02 15.94
C ASP A 52 -1.05 -5.80 16.73
N GLY A 53 -1.49 -6.47 17.81
CA GLY A 53 -0.64 -7.27 18.69
C GLY A 53 0.44 -6.48 19.43
N SER A 54 0.07 -5.36 20.06
CA SER A 54 0.99 -4.54 20.88
C SER A 54 1.61 -5.35 22.02
N THR A 55 2.82 -4.95 22.41
CA THR A 55 3.61 -5.55 23.50
C THR A 55 3.77 -4.63 24.71
N ASP A 56 3.24 -3.41 24.64
CA ASP A 56 3.20 -2.42 25.73
C ASP A 56 1.77 -2.30 26.29
N ASP A 57 1.53 -1.30 27.14
CA ASP A 57 0.23 -1.16 27.82
C ASP A 57 -0.89 -0.57 26.93
N SER A 58 -0.65 -0.42 25.61
CA SER A 58 -1.64 0.10 24.66
C SER A 58 -2.99 -0.63 24.76
N ILE A 59 -2.97 -1.96 24.84
CA ILE A 59 -4.21 -2.74 24.85
C ILE A 59 -5.04 -2.50 26.12
N PHE A 60 -4.40 -2.36 27.28
CA PHE A 60 -5.09 -2.11 28.54
C PHE A 60 -5.72 -0.71 28.56
N GLN A 61 -5.00 0.29 28.05
CA GLN A 61 -5.55 1.64 27.90
C GLN A 61 -6.77 1.67 26.96
N LEU A 62 -6.69 0.96 25.83
CA LEU A 62 -7.79 0.86 24.87
C LEU A 62 -9.03 0.18 25.47
N VAL A 63 -8.84 -0.92 26.20
CA VAL A 63 -9.94 -1.63 26.86
C VAL A 63 -10.59 -0.74 27.93
N SER A 64 -9.79 -0.09 28.80
CA SER A 64 -10.29 0.85 29.81
C SER A 64 -11.07 2.01 29.18
N TRP A 65 -10.61 2.52 28.04
CA TRP A 65 -11.36 3.54 27.31
C TRP A 65 -12.69 2.99 26.79
N SER A 66 -12.73 1.78 26.23
CA SER A 66 -13.99 1.16 25.80
C SER A 66 -14.99 0.96 26.95
N GLU A 67 -14.53 0.70 28.17
CA GLU A 67 -15.41 0.54 29.33
C GLU A 67 -16.04 1.88 29.78
N THR A 68 -15.35 2.99 29.53
CA THR A 68 -15.81 4.34 29.89
C THR A 68 -16.60 5.05 28.79
N ASP A 69 -16.45 4.63 27.52
CA ASP A 69 -17.14 5.21 26.38
C ASP A 69 -17.76 4.14 25.46
N PRO A 70 -19.10 4.01 25.40
CA PRO A 70 -19.77 3.00 24.58
C PRO A 70 -19.60 3.22 23.07
N ARG A 71 -19.10 4.39 22.64
CA ARG A 71 -18.78 4.66 21.23
C ARG A 71 -17.48 3.99 20.80
N VAL A 72 -16.63 3.58 21.76
CA VAL A 72 -15.31 3.00 21.51
C VAL A 72 -15.41 1.48 21.45
N GLN A 73 -15.00 0.92 20.32
CA GLN A 73 -14.85 -0.50 20.06
C GLN A 73 -13.37 -0.84 19.96
N VAL A 74 -12.97 -1.98 20.53
CA VAL A 74 -11.59 -2.50 20.44
C VAL A 74 -11.61 -3.84 19.74
N VAL A 75 -10.81 -3.97 18.68
CA VAL A 75 -10.56 -5.22 17.96
C VAL A 75 -9.10 -5.60 18.20
N SER A 76 -8.85 -6.60 19.03
CA SER A 76 -7.49 -7.10 19.26
C SER A 76 -7.17 -8.23 18.28
N LEU A 77 -6.10 -8.07 17.50
CA LEU A 77 -5.57 -9.12 16.64
C LEU A 77 -4.70 -10.07 17.46
N SER A 78 -4.68 -11.36 17.07
CA SER A 78 -3.95 -12.40 17.81
C SER A 78 -2.43 -12.25 17.83
N ARG A 79 -1.88 -11.40 16.95
CA ARG A 79 -0.47 -11.04 16.85
C ARG A 79 -0.34 -9.81 15.95
N ASN A 80 0.88 -9.33 15.77
CA ASN A 80 1.17 -8.33 14.75
C ASN A 80 1.02 -8.93 13.33
N PHE A 81 0.14 -8.34 12.52
CA PHE A 81 -0.07 -8.62 11.10
C PHE A 81 0.39 -7.46 10.22
N GLY A 82 0.55 -6.26 10.78
CA GLY A 82 1.01 -5.07 10.10
C GLY A 82 -0.13 -4.10 9.78
N HIS A 83 0.26 -2.83 9.65
CA HIS A 83 -0.65 -1.69 9.57
C HIS A 83 -1.81 -1.84 8.56
N GLN A 84 -1.54 -2.21 7.30
CA GLN A 84 -2.59 -2.31 6.27
C GLN A 84 -3.63 -3.41 6.57
N ILE A 85 -3.20 -4.49 7.22
CA ILE A 85 -4.08 -5.58 7.65
C ILE A 85 -4.90 -5.13 8.86
N ALA A 86 -4.30 -4.41 9.82
CA ALA A 86 -5.02 -3.83 10.95
C ALA A 86 -6.11 -2.83 10.48
N VAL A 87 -5.81 -1.95 9.52
CA VAL A 87 -6.83 -1.08 8.90
C VAL A 87 -7.94 -1.90 8.25
N THR A 88 -7.58 -3.00 7.56
CA THR A 88 -8.56 -3.89 6.92
C THR A 88 -9.47 -4.58 7.94
N ALA A 89 -8.93 -5.01 9.07
CA ALA A 89 -9.74 -5.53 10.17
C ALA A 89 -10.71 -4.45 10.68
N GLY A 90 -10.23 -3.22 10.90
CA GLY A 90 -11.12 -2.11 11.29
C GLY A 90 -12.25 -1.86 10.28
N MET A 91 -11.94 -1.91 8.99
CA MET A 91 -12.89 -1.74 7.89
C MET A 91 -13.98 -2.83 7.88
N ASP A 92 -13.60 -4.06 8.21
CA ASP A 92 -14.53 -5.19 8.31
C ASP A 92 -15.50 -5.06 9.49
N TYR A 93 -15.05 -4.44 10.58
CA TYR A 93 -15.86 -4.22 11.78
C TYR A 93 -16.66 -2.90 11.75
N ALA A 94 -16.32 -1.95 10.87
CA ALA A 94 -16.99 -0.67 10.74
C ALA A 94 -18.45 -0.77 10.27
N LYS A 95 -19.36 -0.08 10.96
CA LYS A 95 -20.81 -0.05 10.70
C LYS A 95 -21.28 1.26 10.04
N GLY A 96 -20.46 2.31 10.04
CA GLY A 96 -20.82 3.64 9.57
C GLY A 96 -21.05 3.78 8.06
N GLU A 97 -21.91 4.68 7.63
CA GLU A 97 -22.16 4.97 6.21
C GLU A 97 -20.96 5.69 5.54
N ALA A 98 -20.07 6.23 6.36
CA ALA A 98 -18.74 6.67 5.99
C ALA A 98 -17.73 6.18 7.03
N VAL A 99 -16.49 5.98 6.59
CA VAL A 99 -15.41 5.47 7.41
C VAL A 99 -14.18 6.34 7.22
N VAL A 100 -13.63 6.83 8.32
CA VAL A 100 -12.34 7.51 8.36
C VAL A 100 -11.27 6.53 8.83
N ILE A 101 -10.13 6.53 8.17
CA ILE A 101 -8.93 5.83 8.62
C ILE A 101 -7.95 6.90 9.07
N MET A 102 -7.36 6.79 10.25
CA MET A 102 -6.31 7.68 10.75
C MET A 102 -5.31 6.95 11.64
N ASP A 103 -4.08 7.46 11.76
CA ASP A 103 -3.04 6.89 12.62
C ASP A 103 -3.20 7.36 14.08
N ALA A 104 -2.69 6.56 15.03
CA ALA A 104 -2.74 6.89 16.45
C ALA A 104 -1.70 7.94 16.89
N ASP A 105 -0.73 8.27 16.04
CA ASP A 105 0.45 9.07 16.39
C ASP A 105 0.22 10.60 16.39
N LEU A 106 -1.03 11.03 16.21
CA LEU A 106 -1.49 12.43 16.17
C LEU A 106 -0.82 13.32 15.13
N GLN A 107 -0.05 12.75 14.19
CA GLN A 107 0.54 13.58 13.15
C GLN A 107 -0.53 14.14 12.21
N ASP A 108 -1.60 13.39 12.00
CA ASP A 108 -2.73 13.82 11.18
C ASP A 108 -3.84 14.40 12.09
N PRO A 109 -4.11 15.72 12.00
CA PRO A 109 -5.07 16.40 12.88
C PRO A 109 -6.50 15.88 12.66
N PRO A 110 -7.17 15.35 13.71
CA PRO A 110 -8.52 14.79 13.58
C PRO A 110 -9.56 15.81 13.10
N GLU A 111 -9.34 17.11 13.31
CA GLU A 111 -10.25 18.20 12.92
C GLU A 111 -10.48 18.26 11.41
N VAL A 112 -9.53 17.76 10.61
CA VAL A 112 -9.63 17.68 9.15
C VAL A 112 -10.81 16.79 8.70
N ILE A 113 -11.29 15.90 9.57
CA ILE A 113 -12.49 15.07 9.32
C ILE A 113 -13.72 15.94 9.02
N LEU A 114 -13.82 17.14 9.60
CA LEU A 114 -14.92 18.08 9.32
C LEU A 114 -14.95 18.51 7.85
N GLU A 115 -13.78 18.80 7.28
CA GLU A 115 -13.65 19.16 5.87
C GLU A 115 -13.86 17.94 4.97
N MET A 116 -13.37 16.76 5.38
CA MET A 116 -13.63 15.51 4.67
C MET A 116 -15.12 15.20 4.57
N LEU A 117 -15.89 15.41 5.65
CA LEU A 117 -17.35 15.28 5.64
C LEU A 117 -18.02 16.28 4.68
N SER A 118 -17.47 17.48 4.54
CA SER A 118 -17.98 18.46 3.57
C SER A 118 -17.85 17.93 2.13
N LYS A 119 -16.67 17.42 1.75
CA LYS A 119 -16.45 16.80 0.44
C LYS A 119 -17.27 15.53 0.24
N TYR A 120 -17.48 14.74 1.29
CA TYR A 120 -18.39 13.59 1.22
C TYR A 120 -19.82 14.02 0.83
N ARG A 121 -20.33 15.12 1.41
CA ARG A 121 -21.64 15.69 1.05
C ARG A 121 -21.70 16.23 -0.38
N ASP A 122 -20.57 16.67 -0.93
CA ASP A 122 -20.46 17.06 -2.34
C ASP A 122 -20.57 15.86 -3.30
N GLY A 123 -20.56 14.63 -2.78
CA GLY A 123 -20.74 13.39 -3.55
C GLY A 123 -19.46 12.60 -3.78
N TYR A 124 -18.34 13.01 -3.19
CA TYR A 124 -17.07 12.27 -3.27
C TYR A 124 -17.10 11.02 -2.39
N ASP A 125 -16.51 9.93 -2.87
CA ASP A 125 -16.44 8.66 -2.14
C ASP A 125 -15.16 8.48 -1.37
N VAL A 126 -14.07 8.98 -1.92
CA VAL A 126 -12.75 8.91 -1.30
C VAL A 126 -12.27 10.34 -1.11
N VAL A 127 -12.19 10.77 0.15
CA VAL A 127 -11.63 12.07 0.48
C VAL A 127 -10.33 11.84 1.23
N TYR A 128 -9.20 12.12 0.59
CA TYR A 128 -7.89 11.82 1.15
C TYR A 128 -7.21 13.09 1.66
N GLY A 129 -6.49 12.96 2.77
CA GLY A 129 -5.62 14.02 3.26
C GLY A 129 -4.40 14.18 2.35
N GLN A 130 -4.17 15.39 1.86
CA GLN A 130 -2.98 15.76 1.10
C GLN A 130 -2.21 16.86 1.85
N ARG A 131 -0.90 16.67 1.97
CA ARG A 131 -0.03 17.58 2.73
C ARG A 131 0.30 18.82 1.89
N LEU A 132 0.13 20.02 2.45
CA LEU A 132 0.45 21.28 1.76
C LEU A 132 1.95 21.56 1.66
N ALA A 133 2.72 21.25 2.70
CA ALA A 133 4.16 21.53 2.73
C ALA A 133 4.95 20.46 3.48
N ARG A 134 6.15 20.16 2.97
CA ARG A 134 7.22 19.39 3.64
C ARG A 134 8.25 20.37 4.19
N SER A 135 7.89 21.12 5.22
CA SER A 135 8.84 21.97 5.95
C SER A 135 9.87 21.06 6.64
N GLY A 136 11.15 21.23 6.29
CA GLY A 136 12.28 20.53 6.96
C GLY A 136 12.81 19.24 6.31
N GLU A 137 12.29 18.78 5.17
CA GLU A 137 12.87 17.61 4.48
C GLU A 137 14.10 17.96 3.63
N SER A 138 15.20 17.20 3.80
CA SER A 138 16.40 17.35 2.99
C SER A 138 16.11 17.11 1.50
N LEU A 139 16.90 17.76 0.62
CA LEU A 139 16.80 17.61 -0.84
C LEU A 139 16.82 16.13 -1.29
N PHE A 140 17.60 15.28 -0.60
CA PHE A 140 17.65 13.85 -0.85
C PHE A 140 16.31 13.12 -0.59
N LYS A 141 15.60 13.48 0.50
CA LYS A 141 14.27 12.91 0.79
C LYS A 141 13.23 13.36 -0.22
N LYS A 142 13.33 14.61 -0.71
CA LYS A 142 12.43 15.13 -1.75
C LYS A 142 12.63 14.41 -3.09
N THR A 143 13.88 14.22 -3.53
CA THR A 143 14.18 13.55 -4.81
C THR A 143 13.83 12.06 -4.79
N THR A 144 14.19 11.34 -3.73
CA THR A 144 13.83 9.92 -3.59
C THR A 144 12.32 9.69 -3.49
N ALA A 145 11.60 10.54 -2.76
CA ALA A 145 10.14 10.48 -2.73
C ALA A 145 9.51 10.80 -4.10
N TRP A 146 10.02 11.82 -4.80
CA TRP A 146 9.56 12.16 -6.15
C TRP A 146 9.73 10.98 -7.12
N ALA A 147 10.91 10.35 -7.12
CA ALA A 147 11.19 9.19 -7.96
C ALA A 147 10.30 7.99 -7.58
N PHE A 148 10.13 7.72 -6.28
CA PHE A 148 9.24 6.69 -5.78
C PHE A 148 7.80 6.87 -6.31
N TYR A 149 7.24 8.06 -6.19
CA TYR A 149 5.87 8.30 -6.63
C TYR A 149 5.70 8.24 -8.15
N ARG A 150 6.70 8.69 -8.93
CA ARG A 150 6.70 8.57 -10.39
C ARG A 150 6.72 7.11 -10.82
N ILE A 151 7.59 6.31 -10.21
CA ILE A 151 7.65 4.86 -10.43
C ILE A 151 6.31 4.21 -10.04
N MET A 152 5.73 4.60 -8.90
CA MET A 152 4.45 4.03 -8.46
C MET A 152 3.27 4.40 -9.35
N LYS A 153 3.26 5.60 -9.94
CA LYS A 153 2.25 5.99 -10.92
C LYS A 153 2.28 5.13 -12.18
N ILE A 154 3.48 4.69 -12.59
CA ILE A 154 3.68 3.79 -13.74
C ILE A 154 3.34 2.34 -13.37
N LEU A 155 3.73 1.92 -12.17
CA LEU A 155 3.66 0.52 -11.74
C LEU A 155 2.37 0.12 -11.01
N VAL A 156 1.58 1.04 -10.48
CA VAL A 156 0.34 0.70 -9.73
C VAL A 156 -0.88 1.24 -10.45
N HIS A 157 -1.03 2.57 -10.51
CA HIS A 157 -2.16 3.19 -11.19
C HIS A 157 -1.87 4.66 -11.50
N LYS A 158 -2.33 5.13 -12.66
CA LYS A 158 -2.15 6.53 -13.11
C LYS A 158 -2.82 7.55 -12.19
N ASP A 159 -3.84 7.14 -11.45
CA ASP A 159 -4.65 7.99 -10.58
C ASP A 159 -4.22 7.91 -9.10
N LEU A 160 -3.06 7.30 -8.80
CA LEU A 160 -2.52 7.28 -7.44
C LEU A 160 -2.25 8.73 -6.96
N PRO A 161 -2.90 9.20 -5.88
CA PRO A 161 -2.64 10.53 -5.38
C PRO A 161 -1.22 10.64 -4.82
N LEU A 162 -0.52 11.69 -5.25
CA LEU A 162 0.84 12.00 -4.78
C LEU A 162 0.76 12.59 -3.38
N ASP A 163 1.66 12.18 -2.48
CA ASP A 163 1.77 12.73 -1.12
C ASP A 163 0.54 12.55 -0.21
N SER A 164 -0.34 11.60 -0.54
CA SER A 164 -1.46 11.21 0.33
C SER A 164 -1.03 10.11 1.31
N GLY A 165 -1.30 10.34 2.60
CA GLY A 165 -1.18 9.33 3.65
C GLY A 165 -2.28 8.28 3.60
N ASP A 166 -2.35 7.45 4.64
CA ASP A 166 -3.48 6.55 4.84
C ASP A 166 -4.70 7.29 5.42
N PHE A 167 -4.51 8.52 5.96
CA PHE A 167 -5.57 9.40 6.42
C PHE A 167 -6.58 9.77 5.32
N ARG A 168 -7.80 9.24 5.44
CA ARG A 168 -8.85 9.39 4.43
C ARG A 168 -10.23 9.07 4.99
N LEU A 169 -11.25 9.64 4.36
CA LEU A 169 -12.64 9.24 4.47
C LEU A 169 -13.05 8.42 3.24
N ILE A 170 -13.78 7.33 3.47
CA ILE A 170 -14.30 6.41 2.46
C ILE A 170 -15.82 6.24 2.66
N SER A 171 -16.61 6.32 1.60
CA SER A 171 -18.05 6.04 1.64
C SER A 171 -18.36 4.54 1.82
N ARG A 172 -19.56 4.20 2.30
CA ARG A 172 -20.01 2.81 2.44
C ARG A 172 -19.89 2.00 1.15
N ARG A 173 -20.35 2.54 0.01
CA ARG A 173 -20.24 1.85 -1.29
C ARG A 173 -18.79 1.54 -1.68
N CYS A 174 -17.89 2.46 -1.38
CA CYS A 174 -16.46 2.30 -1.67
C CYS A 174 -15.82 1.29 -0.71
N LEU A 175 -16.19 1.31 0.57
CA LEU A 175 -15.78 0.33 1.56
C LEU A 175 -16.25 -1.09 1.22
N ASP A 176 -17.51 -1.25 0.80
CA ASP A 176 -18.05 -2.55 0.43
C ASP A 176 -17.34 -3.13 -0.80
N ALA A 177 -16.98 -2.29 -1.78
CA ALA A 177 -16.15 -2.68 -2.91
C ALA A 177 -14.74 -3.13 -2.47
N LEU A 178 -14.08 -2.37 -1.58
CA LEU A 178 -12.76 -2.71 -1.03
C LEU A 178 -12.78 -4.01 -0.20
N ASN A 179 -13.87 -4.24 0.52
CA ASN A 179 -14.10 -5.46 1.29
C ASN A 179 -14.42 -6.66 0.38
N GLY A 180 -14.78 -6.44 -0.89
CA GLY A 180 -14.88 -7.49 -1.90
C GLY A 180 -13.53 -7.95 -2.44
N LEU A 181 -12.49 -7.11 -2.36
CA LEU A 181 -11.14 -7.43 -2.81
C LEU A 181 -10.46 -8.36 -1.80
N ARG A 182 -10.09 -9.56 -2.26
CA ARG A 182 -9.52 -10.64 -1.43
C ARG A 182 -7.98 -10.73 -1.48
N GLU A 183 -7.32 -9.69 -1.99
CA GLU A 183 -5.87 -9.66 -2.13
C GLU A 183 -5.17 -9.78 -0.78
N ASN A 184 -4.18 -10.66 -0.68
CA ASN A 184 -3.35 -10.86 0.52
C ASN A 184 -2.37 -9.71 0.72
N HIS A 185 -1.73 -9.27 -0.35
CA HIS A 185 -0.77 -8.16 -0.32
C HIS A 185 -1.47 -6.81 -0.47
N ARG A 186 -2.24 -6.42 0.55
CA ARG A 186 -3.06 -5.21 0.50
C ARG A 186 -2.20 -3.95 0.43
N PHE A 187 -2.57 -3.08 -0.51
CA PHE A 187 -2.07 -1.72 -0.61
C PHE A 187 -3.26 -0.80 -0.82
N LEU A 188 -3.85 -0.32 0.27
CA LEU A 188 -5.13 0.38 0.24
C LEU A 188 -5.12 1.62 -0.68
N ARG A 189 -3.97 2.27 -0.85
CA ARG A 189 -3.82 3.41 -1.76
C ARG A 189 -3.99 2.99 -3.22
N GLY A 190 -3.37 1.87 -3.62
CA GLY A 190 -3.54 1.29 -4.95
C GLY A 190 -4.94 0.72 -5.16
N MET A 191 -5.48 0.03 -4.17
CA MET A 191 -6.83 -0.53 -4.22
C MET A 191 -7.89 0.57 -4.38
N ASN A 192 -7.79 1.67 -3.63
CA ASN A 192 -8.67 2.82 -3.77
C ASN A 192 -8.56 3.49 -5.15
N ALA A 193 -7.36 3.53 -5.73
CA ALA A 193 -7.18 4.04 -7.09
C ALA A 193 -7.79 3.08 -8.13
N TRP A 194 -7.69 1.77 -7.91
CA TRP A 194 -8.18 0.72 -8.81
C TRP A 194 -9.72 0.66 -8.88
N ILE A 195 -10.41 0.75 -7.73
CA ILE A 195 -11.88 0.77 -7.69
C ILE A 195 -12.50 2.00 -8.39
N GLY A 196 -11.72 3.07 -8.60
CA GLY A 196 -12.08 4.16 -9.51
C GLY A 196 -13.22 5.09 -9.07
N PHE A 197 -13.65 5.04 -7.80
CA PHE A 197 -14.69 5.95 -7.31
C PHE A 197 -14.24 7.43 -7.29
N PRO A 198 -15.18 8.39 -7.31
CA PRO A 198 -14.90 9.82 -7.16
C PRO A 198 -13.99 10.16 -5.97
N GLN A 199 -12.90 10.87 -6.23
CA GLN A 199 -11.91 11.25 -5.20
C GLN A 199 -11.70 12.75 -5.12
N ALA A 200 -11.47 13.27 -3.92
CA ALA A 200 -11.09 14.66 -3.68
C ALA A 200 -9.98 14.78 -2.64
N PRO A 201 -9.00 15.69 -2.82
CA PRO A 201 -8.05 16.03 -1.77
C PRO A 201 -8.68 16.96 -0.74
N VAL A 202 -8.25 16.81 0.51
CA VAL A 202 -8.37 17.82 1.57
C VAL A 202 -6.98 18.18 2.03
N PHE A 203 -6.68 19.48 2.03
CA PHE A 203 -5.33 19.98 2.24
C PHE A 203 -5.10 20.30 3.71
N TYR A 204 -4.02 19.78 4.30
CA TYR A 204 -3.70 20.04 5.70
C TYR A 204 -2.18 20.15 5.95
N ASN A 205 -1.84 20.78 7.08
CA ASN A 205 -0.48 20.79 7.64
C ASN A 205 -0.39 19.70 8.70
N ARG A 206 0.69 18.92 8.65
CA ARG A 206 0.93 17.81 9.58
C ARG A 206 1.54 18.34 10.86
N ASP A 207 0.99 17.93 12.01
CA ASP A 207 1.57 18.28 13.31
C ASP A 207 2.86 17.47 13.55
N PRO A 208 3.84 18.01 14.29
CA PRO A 208 4.99 17.22 14.75
C PRO A 208 4.49 16.05 15.61
N ARG A 209 5.17 14.89 15.52
CA ARG A 209 4.76 13.71 16.30
C ARG A 209 4.93 14.01 17.78
N VAL A 210 3.92 13.69 18.58
CA VAL A 210 3.93 13.93 20.04
C VAL A 210 4.94 13.00 20.75
N ALA A 211 5.13 11.76 20.27
CA ALA A 211 6.11 10.81 20.83
C ALA A 211 6.61 9.75 19.81
N GLY A 212 7.86 9.28 19.93
CA GLY A 212 8.42 8.12 19.22
C GLY A 212 9.37 8.42 18.03
N GLU A 213 10.21 7.44 17.66
CA GLU A 213 11.20 7.56 16.58
C GLU A 213 10.66 7.25 15.16
N THR A 214 11.37 7.75 14.13
CA THR A 214 10.95 7.62 12.72
C THR A 214 11.22 6.20 12.19
N LYS A 215 10.18 5.34 12.12
CA LYS A 215 10.33 3.90 11.77
C LYS A 215 10.50 3.55 10.27
N TYR A 216 10.67 4.53 9.36
CA TYR A 216 10.71 4.32 7.90
C TYR A 216 12.07 4.67 7.24
N PRO A 217 13.06 3.75 7.23
CA PRO A 217 14.29 3.90 6.46
C PRO A 217 14.08 3.62 4.95
N LEU A 218 14.99 4.14 4.11
CA LEU A 218 15.00 3.99 2.64
C LEU A 218 14.80 2.54 2.16
N ARG A 219 15.38 1.57 2.88
CA ARG A 219 15.24 0.13 2.57
C ARG A 219 13.79 -0.36 2.67
N LYS A 220 13.00 0.13 3.64
CA LYS A 220 11.58 -0.20 3.76
C LYS A 220 10.77 0.41 2.63
N MET A 221 11.12 1.62 2.18
CA MET A 221 10.47 2.26 1.03
C MET A 221 10.72 1.51 -0.28
N LEU A 222 11.96 1.07 -0.53
CA LEU A 222 12.29 0.26 -1.72
C LEU A 222 11.59 -1.09 -1.71
N LYS A 223 11.54 -1.76 -0.54
CA LYS A 223 10.77 -3.00 -0.38
C LYS A 223 9.28 -2.80 -0.65
N LEU A 224 8.70 -1.69 -0.17
CA LEU A 224 7.31 -1.34 -0.44
C LEU A 224 7.06 -1.09 -1.93
N ALA A 225 7.95 -0.35 -2.61
CA ALA A 225 7.87 -0.10 -4.04
C ALA A 225 7.92 -1.39 -4.86
N MET A 226 8.86 -2.28 -4.54
CA MET A 226 9.02 -3.56 -5.21
C MET A 226 7.80 -4.45 -4.97
N ASN A 227 7.29 -4.50 -3.74
CA ASN A 227 6.07 -5.24 -3.42
C ASN A 227 4.87 -4.71 -4.20
N ALA A 228 4.69 -3.39 -4.24
CA ALA A 228 3.60 -2.77 -4.98
C ALA A 228 3.75 -2.97 -6.50
N ALA A 229 4.97 -2.89 -7.04
CA ALA A 229 5.25 -3.12 -8.45
C ALA A 229 4.86 -4.53 -8.89
N VAL A 230 5.23 -5.55 -8.12
CA VAL A 230 4.92 -6.95 -8.44
C VAL A 230 3.46 -7.30 -8.13
N SER A 231 2.88 -6.71 -7.07
CA SER A 231 1.47 -6.93 -6.72
C SER A 231 0.51 -6.37 -7.78
N PHE A 232 0.81 -5.20 -8.34
CA PHE A 232 -0.17 -4.44 -9.14
C PHE A 232 0.18 -4.33 -10.62
N SER A 233 1.34 -4.84 -11.07
CA SER A 233 1.71 -4.72 -12.47
C SER A 233 2.53 -5.89 -13.00
N PRO A 234 2.20 -6.40 -14.20
CA PRO A 234 3.01 -7.40 -14.90
C PRO A 234 4.27 -6.81 -15.55
N LEU A 235 4.55 -5.51 -15.36
CA LEU A 235 5.65 -4.82 -16.04
C LEU A 235 7.03 -5.43 -15.77
N PRO A 236 7.39 -5.84 -14.53
CA PRO A 236 8.66 -6.53 -14.28
C PRO A 236 8.81 -7.82 -15.10
N LEU A 237 7.73 -8.58 -15.25
CA LEU A 237 7.72 -9.81 -16.05
C LEU A 237 7.89 -9.51 -17.54
N ARG A 238 7.17 -8.49 -18.05
CA ARG A 238 7.28 -8.04 -19.45
C ARG A 238 8.67 -7.48 -19.76
N PHE A 239 9.31 -6.81 -18.81
CA PHE A 239 10.68 -6.33 -18.95
C PHE A 239 11.68 -7.48 -19.09
N SER A 240 11.58 -8.50 -18.24
CA SER A 240 12.40 -9.72 -18.34
C SER A 240 12.19 -10.43 -19.68
N LEU A 241 10.95 -10.55 -20.14
CA LEU A 241 10.64 -11.11 -21.46
C LEU A 241 11.29 -10.31 -22.60
N GLY A 242 11.18 -8.97 -22.57
CA GLY A 242 11.78 -8.10 -23.58
C GLY A 242 13.32 -8.21 -23.63
N LEU A 243 13.96 -8.26 -22.46
CA LEU A 243 15.41 -8.47 -22.36
C LEU A 243 15.82 -9.84 -22.92
N GLY A 244 15.04 -10.89 -22.63
CA GLY A 244 15.23 -12.22 -23.20
C GLY A 244 15.15 -12.24 -24.73
N ILE A 245 14.17 -11.53 -25.32
CA ILE A 245 14.04 -11.40 -26.78
C ILE A 245 15.26 -10.70 -27.38
N ILE A 246 15.74 -9.61 -26.77
CA ILE A 246 16.94 -8.88 -27.24
C ILE A 246 18.16 -9.80 -27.23
N VAL A 247 18.39 -10.52 -26.13
CA VAL A 247 19.51 -11.47 -26.01
C VAL A 247 19.41 -12.60 -27.04
N ALA A 248 18.20 -13.10 -27.30
CA ALA A 248 17.98 -14.13 -28.33
C ALA A 248 18.28 -13.62 -29.75
N ILE A 249 17.88 -12.38 -30.09
CA ILE A 249 18.18 -11.77 -31.39
C ILE A 249 19.69 -11.58 -31.56
N ILE A 250 20.39 -11.08 -30.54
CA ILE A 250 21.86 -10.94 -30.57
C ILE A 250 22.51 -12.31 -30.73
N GLY A 251 22.08 -13.32 -29.97
CA GLY A 251 22.58 -14.68 -30.07
C GLY A 251 22.37 -15.28 -31.47
N PHE A 252 21.19 -15.07 -32.06
CA PHE A 252 20.89 -15.52 -33.42
C PHE A 252 21.79 -14.84 -34.46
N ALA A 253 21.97 -13.52 -34.38
CA ALA A 253 22.83 -12.77 -35.29
C ALA A 253 24.31 -13.22 -35.21
N VAL A 254 24.82 -13.44 -33.99
CA VAL A 254 26.17 -13.98 -33.76
C VAL A 254 26.27 -15.40 -34.31
N GLY A 255 25.24 -16.23 -34.14
CA GLY A 255 25.18 -17.58 -34.69
C GLY A 255 25.21 -17.60 -36.22
N VAL A 256 24.43 -16.74 -36.89
CA VAL A 256 24.44 -16.59 -38.34
C VAL A 256 25.81 -16.12 -38.84
N TYR A 257 26.42 -15.14 -38.16
CA TYR A 257 27.77 -14.68 -38.48
C TYR A 257 28.81 -15.82 -38.34
N ALA A 258 28.72 -16.62 -37.28
CA ALA A 258 29.61 -17.76 -37.08
C ALA A 258 29.44 -18.83 -38.18
N LEU A 259 28.21 -19.14 -38.57
CA LEU A 259 27.91 -20.06 -39.67
C LEU A 259 28.44 -19.52 -41.01
N PHE A 260 28.26 -18.23 -41.28
CA PHE A 260 28.78 -17.59 -42.49
C PHE A 260 30.31 -17.67 -42.55
N ARG A 261 31.01 -17.41 -41.44
CA ARG A 261 32.47 -17.55 -41.35
C ARG A 261 32.92 -19.00 -41.54
N ALA A 262 32.19 -19.96 -40.98
CA ALA A 262 32.46 -21.38 -41.20
C ALA A 262 32.30 -21.77 -42.68
N PHE A 263 31.24 -21.30 -43.33
CA PHE A 263 30.99 -21.50 -44.77
C PHE A 263 32.14 -20.94 -45.63
N GLN A 264 32.59 -19.71 -45.37
CA GLN A 264 33.71 -19.10 -46.08
C GLN A 264 35.01 -19.90 -45.93
N HIS A 265 35.24 -20.51 -44.78
CA HIS A 265 36.44 -21.31 -44.58
C HIS A 265 36.35 -22.68 -45.25
N PHE A 266 35.30 -23.45 -44.98
CA PHE A 266 35.21 -24.85 -45.42
C PHE A 266 34.93 -24.97 -46.92
N ILE A 267 34.19 -24.04 -47.52
CA ILE A 267 33.77 -24.12 -48.93
C ILE A 267 34.60 -23.18 -49.80
N LEU A 268 34.81 -21.92 -49.38
CA LEU A 268 35.57 -20.93 -50.16
C LEU A 268 37.08 -20.95 -49.86
N GLN A 269 37.54 -21.82 -48.96
CA GLN A 269 38.96 -21.98 -48.57
C GLN A 269 39.63 -20.68 -48.11
N MET A 270 38.86 -19.72 -47.58
CA MET A 270 39.40 -18.47 -47.07
C MET A 270 40.12 -18.66 -45.72
N PRO A 271 41.21 -17.94 -45.44
CA PRO A 271 41.93 -18.04 -44.17
C PRO A 271 41.06 -17.58 -42.99
N ILE A 272 40.97 -18.41 -41.96
CA ILE A 272 40.30 -18.05 -40.70
C ILE A 272 41.24 -17.16 -39.88
N VAL A 273 40.73 -15.99 -39.48
CA VAL A 273 41.32 -15.19 -38.41
C VAL A 273 40.92 -15.84 -37.08
N TYR A 274 41.89 -16.36 -36.35
CA TYR A 274 41.68 -16.99 -35.04
C TYR A 274 41.47 -15.90 -33.99
N ASN A 275 40.22 -15.67 -33.60
CA ASN A 275 39.91 -14.80 -32.47
C ASN A 275 39.96 -15.63 -31.18
N PRO A 276 40.64 -15.17 -30.11
CA PRO A 276 40.63 -15.84 -28.82
C PRO A 276 39.19 -15.83 -28.25
N GLY A 277 38.47 -16.94 -28.46
CA GLY A 277 37.04 -17.06 -28.17
C GLY A 277 36.68 -17.33 -26.71
N TRP A 278 37.65 -17.66 -25.85
CA TRP A 278 37.38 -18.03 -24.46
C TRP A 278 36.73 -16.89 -23.66
N ALA A 279 37.30 -15.68 -23.73
CA ALA A 279 36.76 -14.54 -23.00
C ALA A 279 35.33 -14.21 -23.44
N THR A 280 35.06 -14.20 -24.75
CA THR A 280 33.71 -13.97 -25.31
C THR A 280 32.73 -15.06 -24.92
N ILE A 281 33.12 -16.34 -24.97
CA ILE A 281 32.27 -17.48 -24.58
C ILE A 281 31.93 -17.40 -23.09
N VAL A 282 32.93 -17.21 -22.22
CA VAL A 282 32.69 -17.12 -20.77
C VAL A 282 31.81 -15.91 -20.44
N THR A 283 32.09 -14.74 -21.02
CA THR A 283 31.25 -13.54 -20.81
C THR A 283 29.81 -13.76 -21.26
N LEU A 284 29.59 -14.36 -22.44
CA LEU A 284 28.24 -14.64 -22.94
C LEU A 284 27.49 -15.64 -22.06
N ILE A 285 28.16 -16.72 -21.64
CA ILE A 285 27.57 -17.72 -20.73
C ILE A 285 27.18 -17.08 -19.41
N CYS A 286 28.06 -16.28 -18.80
CA CYS A 286 27.76 -15.59 -17.55
C CYS A 286 26.61 -14.60 -17.70
N LEU A 287 26.57 -13.84 -18.81
CA LEU A 287 25.52 -12.85 -19.06
C LEU A 287 24.16 -13.53 -19.30
N ILE A 288 24.12 -14.54 -20.16
CA ILE A 288 22.90 -15.31 -20.45
C ILE A 288 22.44 -16.04 -19.19
N GLY A 289 23.34 -16.77 -18.51
CA GLY A 289 23.04 -17.48 -17.27
C GLY A 289 22.51 -16.56 -16.17
N GLY A 290 23.17 -15.41 -15.97
CA GLY A 290 22.69 -14.39 -15.03
C GLY A 290 21.31 -13.85 -15.39
N SER A 291 21.05 -13.56 -16.68
CA SER A 291 19.74 -13.09 -17.14
C SER A 291 18.62 -14.12 -16.96
N ILE A 292 18.93 -15.42 -17.15
CA ILE A 292 18.00 -16.52 -16.91
C ILE A 292 17.67 -16.63 -15.42
N LEU A 293 18.69 -16.59 -14.55
CA LEU A 293 18.48 -16.62 -13.09
C LEU A 293 17.62 -15.45 -12.60
N ILE A 294 17.84 -14.24 -13.14
CA ILE A 294 17.00 -13.08 -12.84
C ILE A 294 15.55 -13.31 -13.32
N SER A 295 15.37 -13.83 -14.53
CA SER A 295 14.04 -14.08 -15.11
C SER A 295 13.27 -15.16 -14.33
N ILE A 296 13.95 -16.24 -13.92
CA ILE A 296 13.38 -17.28 -13.06
C ILE A 296 13.06 -16.70 -11.67
N GLY A 297 13.91 -15.84 -11.12
CA GLY A 297 13.64 -15.16 -9.85
C GLY A 297 12.37 -14.30 -9.91
N ILE A 298 12.19 -13.53 -10.98
CA ILE A 298 10.97 -12.75 -11.21
C ILE A 298 9.76 -13.68 -11.33
N LEU A 299 9.83 -14.74 -12.14
CA LEU A 299 8.76 -15.73 -12.28
C LEU A 299 8.39 -16.38 -10.93
N GLY A 300 9.41 -16.76 -10.15
CA GLY A 300 9.25 -17.35 -8.82
C GLY A 300 8.48 -16.44 -7.86
N GLU A 301 8.72 -15.12 -7.91
CA GLU A 301 7.98 -14.14 -7.10
C GLU A 301 6.48 -14.07 -7.50
N TYR A 302 6.15 -14.15 -8.79
CA TYR A 302 4.75 -14.22 -9.23
C TYR A 302 4.09 -15.55 -8.84
N ILE A 303 4.80 -16.67 -9.00
CA ILE A 303 4.31 -18.00 -8.56
C ILE A 303 4.06 -18.00 -7.05
N ALA A 304 4.96 -17.43 -6.25
CA ALA A 304 4.80 -17.32 -4.81
C ALA A 304 3.53 -16.54 -4.44
N ARG A 305 3.24 -15.44 -5.14
CA ARG A 305 2.01 -14.65 -4.94
C ARG A 305 0.76 -15.43 -5.32
N ILE A 306 0.77 -16.12 -6.46
CA ILE A 306 -0.33 -17.01 -6.86
C ILE A 306 -0.56 -18.08 -5.79
N PHE A 307 0.52 -18.67 -5.26
CA PHE A 307 0.44 -19.65 -4.18
C PHE A 307 -0.10 -19.06 -2.87
N GLU A 308 0.25 -17.83 -2.52
CA GLU A 308 -0.30 -17.15 -1.34
C GLU A 308 -1.80 -16.88 -1.49
N GLU A 309 -2.24 -16.37 -2.65
CA GLU A 309 -3.66 -16.16 -2.97
C GLU A 309 -4.44 -17.50 -2.97
N SER A 310 -3.84 -18.60 -3.44
CA SER A 310 -4.51 -19.91 -3.47
C SER A 310 -4.64 -20.60 -2.11
N LYS A 311 -3.88 -20.18 -1.08
CA LYS A 311 -3.93 -20.83 0.25
C LYS A 311 -5.28 -20.64 0.95
N GLY A 312 -6.05 -19.61 0.60
CA GLY A 312 -7.30 -19.27 1.28
C GLY A 312 -7.14 -18.97 2.77
N ARG A 313 -5.94 -18.57 3.22
CA ARG A 313 -5.72 -18.16 4.62
C ARG A 313 -6.40 -16.81 4.86
N PRO A 314 -7.04 -16.61 6.02
CA PRO A 314 -7.58 -15.31 6.36
C PRO A 314 -6.45 -14.29 6.54
N LEU A 315 -6.73 -13.03 6.20
CA LEU A 315 -5.77 -11.92 6.29
C LEU A 315 -5.28 -11.68 7.72
N TYR A 316 -6.17 -11.87 8.69
CA TYR A 316 -5.90 -11.67 10.10
C TYR A 316 -6.72 -12.66 10.94
N VAL A 317 -6.33 -12.78 12.20
CA VAL A 317 -7.08 -13.54 13.21
C VAL A 317 -7.34 -12.61 14.38
N VAL A 318 -8.60 -12.57 14.82
CA VAL A 318 -9.03 -11.74 15.95
C VAL A 318 -8.90 -12.56 17.22
N GLU A 319 -8.26 -11.99 18.24
CA GLU A 319 -8.19 -12.54 19.59
C GLU A 319 -9.49 -12.29 20.34
N PHE A 320 -9.92 -11.03 20.40
CA PHE A 320 -11.19 -10.64 21.01
C PHE A 320 -11.71 -9.32 20.45
N VAL A 321 -12.99 -9.05 20.71
CA VAL A 321 -13.65 -7.77 20.42
C VAL A 321 -14.36 -7.28 21.68
N LYS A 322 -14.16 -6.00 22.03
CA LYS A 322 -14.89 -5.30 23.10
C LYS A 322 -15.83 -4.26 22.49
N ASN A 323 -17.03 -4.11 23.05
CA ASN A 323 -18.11 -3.22 22.57
C ASN A 323 -18.52 -3.42 21.09
N GLY A 324 -18.23 -4.60 20.53
CA GLY A 324 -18.57 -4.96 19.17
C GLY A 324 -19.00 -6.42 19.10
N ALA A 325 -19.83 -6.75 18.10
CA ALA A 325 -20.16 -8.14 17.82
C ALA A 325 -19.00 -8.78 17.03
N ILE A 326 -18.62 -10.00 17.38
CA ILE A 326 -17.75 -10.82 16.53
C ILE A 326 -18.54 -11.10 15.25
N LYS A 327 -18.19 -10.45 14.14
CA LYS A 327 -18.66 -10.87 12.82
C LYS A 327 -18.02 -12.23 12.53
N LYS A 328 -18.77 -13.32 12.69
CA LYS A 328 -18.45 -14.59 12.02
C LYS A 328 -18.53 -14.32 10.52
N LYS A 329 -17.40 -14.09 9.85
CA LYS A 329 -17.35 -14.20 8.38
C LYS A 329 -17.22 -15.68 8.02
N LYS A 330 -18.10 -16.14 7.12
CA LYS A 330 -17.97 -17.41 6.39
C LYS A 330 -16.80 -17.36 5.44
#